data_AF-A0A8I2YPD9-F1
#
_entry.id   AF-A0A8I2YPD9-F1
#
_cell.length_a   1.000
_cell.length_b   1.000
_cell.length_c   1.000
_cell.angle_alpha   90.00
_cell.angle_beta   90.00
_cell.angle_gamma   90.00
#
_symmetry.space_group_name_H-M   'P 1'
#
loop_
_entity.id
_entity.type
_entity.pdbx_description
1 polymer ?
#
loop_
_entity_poly.entity_id
_entity_poly.type
_entity_poly.pdbx_seq_one_letter_code
_entity_poly.pdbx_strand_id
1 'polypeptide(L)'
;MVQFEDEVKNMHPGIFVHSIYIDEDVKGDKRAGFYGNVDQQLVMVTEQLSSIPELSRGFDAIGFSQGGQFLRAYVERNNTPPVHNFITFGSQHMGISDLPLCSPFDLLCQIARRTAKAGVYTEWAQENLVQAQYFRDPAQLSLYMSSGSFLADINNEVLLPSARKQAYVENLTSLQQSYPRPLCGR
;
A
#
# COMPACT_ATOMS: atom_id res chain seq x y z
N MET A 1 -16.46 -0.78 6.14
CA MET A 1 -15.54 -1.43 7.08
C MET A 1 -16.29 -2.02 8.26
N VAL A 2 -17.05 -1.22 9.02
CA VAL A 2 -17.85 -1.69 10.17
C VAL A 2 -18.64 -2.99 9.91
N GLN A 3 -19.41 -3.06 8.82
CA GLN A 3 -20.14 -4.30 8.47
C GLN A 3 -19.23 -5.53 8.30
N PHE A 4 -18.07 -5.36 7.65
CA PHE A 4 -17.13 -6.46 7.43
C PHE A 4 -16.50 -6.91 8.76
N GLU A 5 -16.16 -5.97 9.64
CA GLU A 5 -15.65 -6.29 10.98
C GLU A 5 -16.68 -7.07 11.81
N ASP A 6 -17.95 -6.67 11.74
CA ASP A 6 -19.04 -7.36 12.44
C ASP A 6 -19.23 -8.78 11.88
N GLU A 7 -19.17 -8.96 10.57
CA GLU A 7 -19.22 -10.29 9.93
C GLU A 7 -18.06 -11.18 10.40
N VAL A 8 -16.83 -10.66 10.45
CA VAL A 8 -15.65 -11.39 10.95
C VAL A 8 -15.84 -11.82 12.41
N LYS A 9 -16.31 -10.90 13.28
CA LYS A 9 -16.58 -11.20 14.69
C LYS A 9 -17.68 -12.23 14.88
N ASN A 10 -18.72 -12.20 14.03
CA ASN A 10 -19.80 -13.18 14.05
C ASN A 10 -19.32 -14.58 13.63
N MET A 11 -18.44 -14.68 12.63
CA MET A 11 -17.86 -15.95 12.18
C MET A 11 -16.82 -16.50 13.17
N HIS A 12 -16.09 -15.63 13.86
CA HIS A 12 -15.03 -16.00 14.80
C HIS A 12 -15.24 -15.33 16.17
N PRO A 13 -16.14 -15.87 17.03
CA PRO A 13 -16.38 -15.31 18.35
C PRO A 13 -15.10 -15.18 19.19
N GLY A 14 -14.87 -13.99 19.76
CA GLY A 14 -13.69 -13.69 20.58
C GLY A 14 -12.47 -13.21 19.78
N ILE A 15 -12.56 -13.10 18.46
CA ILE A 15 -11.50 -12.49 17.65
C ILE A 15 -11.38 -10.99 17.96
N PHE A 16 -10.14 -10.52 18.13
CA PHE A 16 -9.84 -9.09 18.19
C PHE A 16 -9.68 -8.55 16.77
N VAL A 17 -10.39 -7.46 16.45
CA VAL A 17 -10.32 -6.81 15.14
C VAL A 17 -9.99 -5.33 15.36
N HIS A 18 -8.95 -4.87 14.67
CA HIS A 18 -8.54 -3.48 14.64
C HIS A 18 -8.61 -2.96 13.20
N SER A 19 -9.39 -1.89 12.98
CA SER A 19 -9.34 -1.14 11.73
C SER A 19 -8.33 -0.01 11.87
N ILE A 20 -7.27 -0.08 11.07
CA ILE A 20 -6.28 0.99 10.95
C ILE A 20 -6.99 2.29 10.54
N TYR A 21 -6.56 3.40 11.13
CA TYR A 21 -7.00 4.75 10.81
C TYR A 21 -5.80 5.70 10.80
N ILE A 22 -5.87 6.73 9.97
CA ILE A 22 -4.86 7.81 9.89
C ILE A 22 -5.31 9.04 10.68
N ASP A 23 -6.61 9.25 10.79
CA ASP A 23 -7.22 10.33 11.58
C ASP A 23 -8.36 9.74 12.43
N GLU A 24 -8.55 10.25 13.65
CA GLU A 24 -9.64 9.80 14.53
C GLU A 24 -11.00 10.27 14.01
N ASP A 25 -11.05 11.39 13.29
CA ASP A 25 -12.27 11.85 12.63
C ASP A 25 -12.47 11.12 11.30
N VAL A 26 -13.68 10.56 11.13
CA VAL A 26 -14.05 9.79 9.93
C VAL A 26 -13.91 10.59 8.63
N LYS A 27 -14.10 11.91 8.65
CA LYS A 27 -13.91 12.73 7.43
C LYS A 27 -12.44 13.02 7.19
N GLY A 28 -11.65 13.20 8.24
CA GLY A 28 -10.19 13.27 8.19
C GLY A 28 -9.61 12.00 7.57
N ASP A 29 -10.00 10.84 8.08
CA ASP A 29 -9.47 9.53 7.66
C ASP A 29 -9.82 9.23 6.19
N LYS A 30 -11.07 9.49 5.79
CA LYS A 30 -11.46 9.40 4.37
C LYS A 30 -10.65 10.31 3.47
N ARG A 31 -10.32 11.52 3.93
CA ARG A 31 -9.51 12.47 3.16
C ARG A 31 -8.06 12.01 3.06
N ALA A 32 -7.52 11.43 4.13
CA ALA A 32 -6.17 10.85 4.16
C ALA A 32 -6.01 9.70 3.14
N GLY A 33 -7.10 9.02 2.75
CA GLY A 33 -7.09 8.07 1.64
C GLY A 33 -6.78 8.66 0.25
N PHE A 34 -6.90 9.98 0.08
CA PHE A 34 -6.64 10.69 -1.18
C PHE A 34 -5.47 11.67 -1.09
N TYR A 35 -5.32 12.35 0.05
CA TYR A 35 -4.36 13.41 0.24
C TYR A 35 -3.42 13.09 1.39
N GLY A 36 -2.13 13.30 1.18
CA GLY A 36 -1.07 13.08 2.15
C GLY A 36 0.08 12.24 1.58
N ASN A 37 1.02 11.92 2.46
CA ASN A 37 2.21 11.15 2.16
C ASN A 37 2.08 9.73 2.75
N VAL A 38 2.16 8.70 1.92
CA VAL A 38 1.97 7.30 2.31
C VAL A 38 3.10 6.82 3.24
N ASP A 39 4.33 7.31 3.06
CA ASP A 39 5.43 6.97 3.96
C ASP A 39 5.18 7.51 5.38
N GLN A 40 4.63 8.72 5.50
CA GLN A 40 4.23 9.28 6.80
C GLN A 40 3.06 8.52 7.41
N GLN A 41 2.07 8.13 6.60
CA GLN A 41 0.97 7.27 7.06
C GLN A 41 1.50 5.95 7.60
N LEU A 42 2.49 5.34 6.95
CA LEU A 42 3.10 4.09 7.40
C LEU A 42 3.82 4.21 8.75
N VAL A 43 4.43 5.35 9.05
CA VAL A 43 5.00 5.62 10.38
C VAL A 43 3.89 5.60 11.42
N MET A 44 2.81 6.34 11.19
CA MET A 44 1.66 6.38 12.11
C MET A 44 1.04 5.00 12.32
N VAL A 45 0.86 4.23 11.24
CA VAL A 45 0.33 2.86 11.30
C VAL A 45 1.27 1.93 12.05
N THR A 46 2.59 2.08 11.88
CA THR A 46 3.58 1.26 12.59
C THR A 46 3.50 1.52 14.10
N GLU A 47 3.43 2.79 14.50
CA GLU A 47 3.27 3.19 15.90
C GLU A 47 1.95 2.66 16.47
N GLN A 48 0.85 2.87 15.75
CA GLN A 48 -0.47 2.36 16.11
C GLN A 48 -0.44 0.84 16.35
N LEU A 49 0.02 0.05 15.39
CA LEU A 49 0.04 -1.41 15.50
C LEU A 49 0.95 -1.89 16.63
N SER A 50 2.09 -1.23 16.85
CA SER A 50 3.02 -1.56 17.93
C SER A 50 2.46 -1.28 19.33
N SER A 51 1.52 -0.34 19.44
CA SER A 51 0.91 0.06 20.71
C SER A 51 -0.20 -0.88 21.19
N ILE A 52 -0.66 -1.80 20.34
CA ILE A 52 -1.81 -2.68 20.64
C ILE A 52 -1.31 -4.01 21.23
N PRO A 53 -1.55 -4.29 22.52
CA PRO A 53 -1.04 -5.50 23.18
C PRO A 53 -1.53 -6.80 22.54
N GLU A 54 -2.75 -6.82 22.01
CA GLU A 54 -3.35 -7.97 21.35
C GLU A 54 -2.59 -8.40 20.09
N LEU A 55 -1.90 -7.46 19.43
CA LEU A 55 -1.12 -7.71 18.21
C LEU A 55 0.33 -8.11 18.50
N SER A 56 0.79 -8.01 19.75
CA SER A 56 2.21 -8.20 20.12
C SER A 56 2.81 -9.56 19.74
N ARG A 57 1.98 -10.61 19.65
CA ARG A 57 2.39 -11.97 19.23
C ARG A 57 2.17 -12.25 17.75
N GLY A 58 1.91 -11.20 16.97
CA GLY A 58 1.60 -11.26 15.55
C GLY A 58 0.10 -11.37 15.27
N PHE A 59 -0.26 -11.04 14.03
CA PHE A 59 -1.66 -10.87 13.60
C PHE A 59 -1.84 -11.15 12.11
N ASP A 60 -3.08 -11.40 11.69
CA ASP A 60 -3.44 -11.47 10.27
C ASP A 60 -3.81 -10.08 9.75
N ALA A 61 -3.41 -9.77 8.52
CA ALA A 61 -3.64 -8.47 7.90
C ALA A 61 -4.48 -8.61 6.63
N ILE A 62 -5.54 -7.81 6.53
CA ILE A 62 -6.43 -7.76 5.35
C ILE A 62 -6.40 -6.35 4.77
N GLY A 63 -5.98 -6.22 3.51
CA GLY A 63 -5.93 -4.95 2.81
C GLY A 63 -6.86 -4.88 1.60
N PHE A 64 -7.71 -3.87 1.56
CA PHE A 64 -8.64 -3.63 0.45
C PHE A 64 -8.11 -2.52 -0.47
N SER A 65 -8.13 -2.76 -1.78
CA SER A 65 -7.67 -1.81 -2.79
C SER A 65 -6.26 -1.27 -2.44
N GLN A 66 -6.05 0.04 -2.39
CA GLN A 66 -4.76 0.63 -2.01
C GLN A 66 -4.26 0.17 -0.62
N GLY A 67 -5.15 -0.17 0.31
CA GLY A 67 -4.79 -0.65 1.65
C GLY A 67 -3.97 -1.94 1.63
N GLY A 68 -4.09 -2.76 0.58
CA GLY A 68 -3.24 -3.93 0.41
C GLY A 68 -1.78 -3.56 0.19
N GLN A 69 -1.46 -2.68 -0.76
CA GLN A 69 -0.06 -2.33 -0.97
C GLN A 69 0.53 -1.49 0.18
N PHE A 70 -0.31 -0.82 0.98
CA PHE A 70 0.14 -0.13 2.19
C PHE A 70 0.49 -1.13 3.30
N LEU A 71 -0.35 -2.13 3.55
CA LEU A 71 -0.02 -3.20 4.48
C LEU A 71 1.19 -4.02 4.01
N ARG A 72 1.34 -4.24 2.70
CA ARG A 72 2.56 -4.83 2.13
C ARG A 72 3.80 -4.01 2.50
N ALA A 73 3.73 -2.68 2.37
CA ALA A 73 4.83 -1.81 2.74
C ALA A 73 5.17 -1.87 4.24
N TYR A 74 4.16 -2.01 5.12
CA TYR A 74 4.38 -2.27 6.55
C TYR A 74 5.15 -3.58 6.77
N VAL A 75 4.73 -4.68 6.10
CA VAL A 75 5.43 -5.97 6.15
C VAL A 75 6.86 -5.81 5.67
N GLU A 76 7.09 -5.20 4.51
CA GLU A 76 8.43 -5.05 3.97
C GLU A 76 9.36 -4.21 4.87
N ARG A 77 8.85 -3.10 5.44
CA ARG A 77 9.68 -2.11 6.13
C ARG A 77 9.89 -2.38 7.62
N ASN A 78 8.89 -2.87 8.34
CA ASN A 78 8.90 -2.94 9.81
C ASN A 78 8.58 -4.34 10.36
N ASN A 79 7.57 -5.02 9.80
CA ASN A 79 7.03 -6.33 10.24
C ASN A 79 7.09 -6.64 11.75
N THR A 80 6.88 -5.63 12.59
CA THR A 80 6.98 -5.72 14.05
C THR A 80 5.85 -4.88 14.64
N PRO A 81 4.82 -5.49 15.26
CA PRO A 81 4.60 -6.93 15.39
C PRO A 81 4.46 -7.69 14.05
N PRO A 82 4.77 -8.99 14.01
CA PRO A 82 4.84 -9.73 12.74
C PRO A 82 3.45 -10.03 12.16
N VAL A 83 3.29 -9.83 10.86
CA VAL A 83 2.12 -10.31 10.13
C VAL A 83 2.26 -11.83 9.88
N HIS A 84 1.19 -12.57 10.16
CA HIS A 84 1.09 -14.00 9.89
C HIS A 84 0.56 -14.24 8.48
N ASN A 85 -0.74 -14.07 8.27
CA ASN A 85 -1.37 -14.16 6.96
C ASN A 85 -1.64 -12.76 6.43
N PHE A 86 -1.28 -12.54 5.16
CA PHE A 86 -1.52 -11.27 4.47
C PHE A 86 -2.46 -11.50 3.28
N ILE A 87 -3.66 -10.92 3.37
CA ILE A 87 -4.74 -11.09 2.39
C ILE A 87 -5.00 -9.75 1.72
N THR A 88 -5.07 -9.74 0.39
CA THR A 88 -5.34 -8.53 -0.38
C THR A 88 -6.54 -8.68 -1.31
N PHE A 89 -7.39 -7.67 -1.36
CA PHE A 89 -8.60 -7.64 -2.18
C PHE A 89 -8.56 -6.49 -3.18
N GLY A 90 -8.28 -6.81 -4.45
CA GLY A 90 -8.27 -5.83 -5.54
C GLY A 90 -7.10 -4.84 -5.50
N SER A 91 -6.03 -5.18 -4.79
CA SER A 91 -4.91 -4.27 -4.48
C SER A 91 -3.93 -4.13 -5.64
N GLN A 92 -3.41 -2.92 -5.83
CA GLN A 92 -2.62 -2.55 -7.00
C GLN A 92 -1.12 -2.70 -6.72
N HIS A 93 -0.65 -3.93 -6.49
CA HIS A 93 0.75 -4.18 -6.12
C HIS A 93 1.78 -3.68 -7.14
N MET A 94 1.41 -3.57 -8.42
CA MET A 94 2.23 -2.97 -9.48
C MET A 94 1.79 -1.54 -9.86
N GLY A 95 1.02 -0.90 -8.99
CA GLY A 95 0.48 0.44 -9.20
C GLY A 95 -0.62 0.51 -10.24
N ILE A 96 -0.94 1.74 -10.60
CA ILE A 96 -1.86 2.07 -11.68
C ILE A 96 -1.11 2.87 -12.76
N SER A 97 -1.43 2.65 -14.03
CA SER A 97 -0.84 3.38 -15.16
C SER A 97 -1.82 4.35 -15.82
N ASP A 98 -3.05 4.40 -15.29
CA ASP A 98 -4.08 5.25 -15.83
C ASP A 98 -4.95 5.88 -14.74
N LEU A 99 -5.42 7.08 -15.07
CA LEU A 99 -6.46 7.77 -14.33
C LEU A 99 -7.82 7.41 -14.96
N PRO A 100 -8.94 7.56 -14.24
CA PRO A 100 -10.27 7.27 -14.77
C PRO A 100 -10.46 7.83 -16.19
N LEU A 101 -11.02 7.01 -17.07
CA LEU A 101 -11.18 7.35 -18.48
C LEU A 101 -12.19 8.50 -18.64
N CYS A 102 -11.82 9.48 -19.47
CA CYS A 102 -12.71 10.53 -19.93
C CYS A 102 -13.52 10.05 -21.14
N SER A 103 -14.72 10.59 -21.33
CA SER A 103 -15.46 10.41 -22.58
C SER A 103 -14.62 10.89 -23.78
N PRO A 104 -14.65 10.19 -24.94
CA PRO A 104 -13.89 10.60 -26.13
C PRO A 104 -14.19 12.01 -26.65
N PHE A 105 -15.38 12.54 -26.34
CA PHE A 105 -15.80 13.88 -26.75
C PHE A 105 -15.57 14.96 -25.69
N ASP A 106 -15.09 14.59 -24.50
CA ASP A 106 -14.80 15.54 -23.42
C ASP A 106 -13.34 16.01 -23.50
N LEU A 107 -13.11 17.02 -24.36
CA LEU A 107 -11.78 17.58 -24.61
C LEU A 107 -11.17 18.21 -23.34
N LEU A 108 -12.00 18.83 -22.49
CA LEU A 108 -11.55 19.43 -21.23
C LEU A 108 -11.08 18.35 -20.25
N CYS A 109 -11.82 17.26 -20.09
CA CYS A 109 -11.41 16.12 -19.28
C CYS A 109 -10.13 15.49 -19.83
N GLN A 110 -9.99 15.35 -21.16
CA GLN A 110 -8.78 14.81 -21.77
C GLN A 110 -7.55 15.69 -21.51
N ILE A 111 -7.68 17.01 -21.60
CA ILE A 111 -6.62 17.96 -21.26
C ILE A 111 -6.28 17.83 -19.77
N ALA A 112 -7.29 17.84 -18.89
CA ALA A 112 -7.09 17.66 -17.46
C ALA A 112 -6.39 16.35 -17.10
N ARG A 113 -6.78 15.23 -17.75
CA ARG A 113 -6.14 13.91 -17.59
C ARG A 113 -4.68 13.93 -18.06
N ARG A 114 -4.37 14.58 -19.18
CA ARG A 114 -2.98 14.72 -19.66
C ARG A 114 -2.14 15.58 -18.71
N THR A 115 -2.68 16.70 -18.23
CA THR A 115 -2.01 17.56 -17.25
C THR A 115 -1.79 16.82 -15.94
N ALA A 116 -2.77 16.06 -15.46
CA ALA A 116 -2.65 15.23 -14.26
C ALA A 116 -1.57 14.15 -14.42
N LYS A 117 -1.50 13.47 -15.58
CA LYS A 117 -0.42 12.51 -15.89
C LYS A 117 0.95 13.16 -15.96
N ALA A 118 1.05 14.36 -16.55
CA ALA A 118 2.31 15.10 -16.61
C ALA A 118 2.77 15.59 -15.22
N GLY A 119 1.82 15.90 -14.32
CA GLY A 119 2.10 16.40 -12.98
C GLY A 119 2.31 15.31 -11.93
N VAL A 120 2.03 14.03 -12.24
CA VAL A 120 2.01 12.95 -11.25
C VAL A 120 3.36 12.72 -10.57
N TYR A 121 4.46 12.98 -11.28
CA TYR A 121 5.84 12.79 -10.79
C TYR A 121 6.48 14.09 -10.28
N THR A 122 5.71 15.16 -10.11
CA THR A 122 6.19 16.35 -9.41
C THR A 122 6.36 16.05 -7.92
N GLU A 123 7.33 16.69 -7.27
CA GLU A 123 7.59 16.55 -5.83
C GLU A 123 6.32 16.79 -5.01
N TRP A 124 5.60 17.89 -5.30
CA TRP A 124 4.34 18.19 -4.62
C TRP A 124 3.31 17.07 -4.77
N ALA A 125 3.14 16.49 -5.96
CA ALA A 125 2.19 15.39 -6.17
C ALA A 125 2.64 14.11 -5.43
N GLN A 126 3.92 13.77 -5.49
CA GLN A 126 4.48 12.62 -4.77
C GLN A 126 4.45 12.79 -3.24
N GLU A 127 4.38 14.02 -2.72
CA GLU A 127 4.26 14.27 -1.28
C GLU A 127 2.82 14.43 -0.79
N ASN A 128 1.90 14.89 -1.64
CA ASN A 128 0.56 15.32 -1.19
C ASN A 128 -0.59 14.51 -1.79
N LEU A 129 -0.35 13.69 -2.83
CA LEU A 129 -1.39 12.88 -3.47
C LEU A 129 -1.06 11.40 -3.31
N VAL A 130 -1.94 10.68 -2.64
CA VAL A 130 -1.76 9.25 -2.35
C VAL A 130 -1.72 8.43 -3.64
N GLN A 131 -2.57 8.75 -4.62
CA GLN A 131 -2.64 8.04 -5.90
C GLN A 131 -1.39 8.24 -6.75
N ALA A 132 -0.73 9.40 -6.63
CA ALA A 132 0.47 9.70 -7.40
C ALA A 132 1.65 8.82 -6.96
N GLN A 133 1.73 8.54 -5.67
CA GLN A 133 2.79 7.74 -5.03
C GLN A 133 2.80 6.27 -5.46
N TYR A 134 1.71 5.77 -6.05
CA TYR A 134 1.64 4.46 -6.69
C TYR A 134 1.24 4.50 -8.17
N PHE A 135 1.43 5.64 -8.82
CA PHE A 135 1.30 5.75 -10.27
C PHE A 135 2.57 5.24 -10.96
N ARG A 136 2.40 4.26 -11.84
CA ARG A 136 3.47 3.61 -12.59
C ARG A 136 3.20 3.71 -14.08
N ASP A 137 3.80 4.70 -14.74
CA ASP A 137 3.74 4.87 -16.18
C ASP A 137 4.76 3.95 -16.89
N PRO A 138 4.31 2.91 -17.62
CA PRO A 138 5.22 2.03 -18.35
C PRO A 138 6.00 2.75 -19.46
N ALA A 139 5.53 3.89 -19.95
CA ALA A 139 6.23 4.68 -20.95
C ALA A 139 7.31 5.59 -20.34
N GLN A 140 7.29 5.80 -19.02
CA GLN A 140 8.20 6.71 -18.31
C GLN A 140 8.84 6.03 -17.08
N LEU A 141 9.25 4.76 -17.21
CA LEU A 141 9.80 3.97 -16.10
C LEU A 141 11.00 4.63 -15.43
N SER A 142 11.90 5.28 -16.18
CA SER A 142 13.06 5.97 -15.58
C SER A 142 12.63 7.11 -14.66
N LEU A 143 11.62 7.89 -15.05
CA LEU A 143 11.07 8.97 -14.23
C LEU A 143 10.35 8.39 -13.00
N TYR A 144 9.56 7.34 -13.19
CA TYR A 144 8.93 6.60 -12.10
C TYR A 144 9.96 6.11 -11.07
N MET A 145 11.06 5.49 -11.50
CA MET A 145 12.11 4.99 -10.60
C MET A 145 12.90 6.11 -9.91
N SER A 146 13.04 7.29 -10.55
CA SER A 146 13.78 8.42 -9.96
C SER A 146 12.94 9.33 -9.08
N SER A 147 11.62 9.34 -9.24
CA SER A 147 10.70 10.25 -8.52
C SER A 147 9.68 9.55 -7.63
N GLY A 148 9.41 8.26 -7.88
CA GLY A 148 8.44 7.49 -7.12
C GLY A 148 8.94 7.23 -5.71
N SER A 149 8.38 7.96 -4.73
CA SER A 149 8.78 7.87 -3.32
C SER A 149 8.33 6.55 -2.67
N PHE A 150 7.18 6.04 -3.09
CA PHE A 150 6.54 4.90 -2.43
C PHE A 150 6.58 3.61 -3.25
N LEU A 151 5.89 3.53 -4.40
CA LEU A 151 5.72 2.25 -5.10
C LEU A 151 7.04 1.70 -5.66
N ALA A 152 7.90 2.55 -6.21
CA ALA A 152 9.21 2.14 -6.72
C ALA A 152 10.08 1.56 -5.59
N ASP A 153 9.99 2.14 -4.39
CA ASP A 153 10.69 1.69 -3.20
C ASP A 153 10.23 0.29 -2.76
N ILE A 154 8.93 0.12 -2.52
CA ILE A 154 8.36 -1.15 -2.04
C ILE A 154 8.41 -2.26 -3.10
N ASN A 155 8.62 -1.91 -4.37
CA ASN A 155 8.87 -2.89 -5.43
C ASN A 155 10.36 -3.22 -5.62
N ASN A 156 11.27 -2.59 -4.84
CA ASN A 156 12.72 -2.67 -5.06
C ASN A 156 13.11 -2.32 -6.52
N GLU A 157 12.32 -1.45 -7.17
CA GLU A 157 12.55 -0.92 -8.53
C GLU A 157 13.54 0.26 -8.46
N VAL A 158 14.79 -0.05 -8.11
CA VAL A 158 15.87 0.92 -7.95
C VAL A 158 16.78 0.97 -9.18
N LEU A 159 17.33 2.16 -9.47
CA LEU A 159 18.28 2.37 -10.58
C LEU A 159 19.61 1.61 -10.38
N LEU A 160 20.05 1.45 -9.12
CA LEU A 160 21.27 0.74 -8.76
C LEU A 160 20.92 -0.59 -8.08
N PRO A 161 21.29 -1.76 -8.63
CA PRO A 161 20.96 -3.06 -8.01
C PRO A 161 21.46 -3.21 -6.57
N SER A 162 22.56 -2.55 -6.20
CA SER A 162 23.11 -2.53 -4.85
C SER A 162 22.25 -1.78 -3.83
N ALA A 163 21.30 -0.95 -4.27
CA ALA A 163 20.37 -0.23 -3.42
C ALA A 163 19.11 -1.05 -3.06
N ARG A 164 18.98 -2.28 -3.59
CA ARG A 164 17.85 -3.16 -3.25
C ARG A 164 17.90 -3.56 -1.79
N LYS A 165 16.74 -3.58 -1.16
CA LYS A 165 16.58 -3.86 0.27
C LYS A 165 16.27 -5.34 0.46
N GLN A 166 17.30 -6.11 0.80
CA GLN A 166 17.17 -7.55 1.05
C GLN A 166 16.18 -7.85 2.20
N ALA A 167 16.13 -6.98 3.22
CA ALA A 167 15.20 -7.08 4.34
C ALA A 167 13.72 -7.12 3.90
N TYR A 168 13.36 -6.45 2.78
CA TYR A 168 11.98 -6.46 2.28
C TYR A 168 11.59 -7.86 1.80
N VAL A 169 12.52 -8.55 1.14
CA VAL A 169 12.35 -9.94 0.70
C VAL A 169 12.26 -10.86 1.92
N GLU A 170 13.16 -10.69 2.88
CA GLU A 170 13.18 -11.51 4.11
C GLU A 170 11.85 -11.41 4.87
N ASN A 171 11.35 -10.19 5.09
CA ASN A 171 10.08 -9.95 5.77
C ASN A 171 8.87 -10.50 5.00
N LEU A 172 8.82 -10.33 3.68
CA LEU A 172 7.74 -10.95 2.89
C LEU A 172 7.79 -12.48 2.93
N THR A 173 8.99 -13.06 2.95
CA THR A 173 9.15 -14.52 3.02
C THR A 173 8.91 -15.10 4.41
N SER A 174 8.79 -14.25 5.44
CA SER A 174 8.45 -14.67 6.81
C SER A 174 6.95 -14.83 7.03
N LEU A 175 6.11 -14.35 6.09
CA LEU A 175 4.66 -14.58 6.12
C LEU A 175 4.35 -16.07 6.13
N GLN A 176 3.26 -16.46 6.80
CA GLN A 176 2.78 -17.82 6.81
C GLN A 176 2.41 -18.26 5.39
N GLN A 177 2.90 -19.44 4.99
CA GLN A 177 2.61 -20.01 3.70
C GLN A 177 1.47 -21.00 3.83
N SER A 178 0.37 -20.76 3.11
CA SER A 178 -0.79 -21.67 3.09
C SER A 178 -0.47 -23.03 2.46
N TYR A 179 0.67 -23.15 1.76
CA TYR A 179 1.18 -24.38 1.15
C TYR A 179 2.71 -24.50 1.33
N PRO A 180 3.25 -25.72 1.54
CA PRO A 180 4.70 -25.93 1.55
C PRO A 180 5.30 -25.52 0.21
N ARG A 181 6.47 -24.84 0.23
CA ARG A 181 7.18 -24.47 -1.01
C ARG A 181 7.38 -25.73 -1.85
N PRO A 182 7.05 -25.73 -3.15
CA PRO A 182 7.62 -26.72 -4.02
C PRO A 182 9.14 -26.58 -3.88
N LEU A 183 9.80 -27.68 -3.53
CA LEU A 183 11.24 -27.79 -3.61
C LEU A 183 11.59 -27.56 -5.08
N CYS A 184 11.88 -26.31 -5.46
CA CYS A 184 12.59 -26.05 -6.70
C CYS A 184 13.97 -26.69 -6.50
N GLY A 185 14.10 -27.92 -7.02
CA GLY A 185 15.32 -28.71 -6.99
C GLY A 185 16.47 -27.91 -7.59
N ARG A 186 17.62 -28.00 -6.94
CA ARG A 186 18.91 -27.69 -7.56
C ARG A 186 19.28 -28.81 -8.53
#